data_AF-A0A939JU00-F1
#
_entry.id   AF-A0A939JU00-F1
#
_cell.length_a   1.000
_cell.length_b   1.000
_cell.length_c   1.000
_cell.angle_alpha   90.00
_cell.angle_beta   90.00
_cell.angle_gamma   90.00
#
_symmetry.space_group_name_H-M   'P 1'
#
loop_
_entity.id
_entity.type
_entity.pdbx_description
1 polymer ?
#
loop_
_entity_poly.entity_id
_entity_poly.type
_entity_poly.pdbx_seq_one_letter_code
_entity_poly.pdbx_strand_id
1 'polypeptide(L)'
;MGAVRFFAAEPPKPGEPGLRRPGDPTNQTVKAMNEGLRSFAPGVQLAIRNTSAHGAGPMAAQDALEQLGALSLPARWIDDCEDAAA
;
A
#
# COMPACT_ATOMS: atom_id res chain seq x y z
N MET A 1 0.45 13.00 17.73
CA MET A 1 0.79 11.89 16.82
C MET A 1 1.28 12.52 15.52
N GLY A 2 2.55 12.25 15.14
CA GLY A 2 3.07 12.67 13.85
C GLY A 2 2.32 11.99 12.70
N ALA A 3 2.33 12.60 11.51
CA ALA A 3 1.69 12.00 10.34
C ALA A 3 2.49 10.76 9.91
N VAL A 4 1.82 9.61 9.77
CA VAL A 4 2.45 8.39 9.25
C VAL A 4 2.68 8.56 7.75
N ARG A 5 3.91 8.31 7.29
CA ARG A 5 4.31 8.53 5.89
C ARG A 5 4.52 7.20 5.18
N PHE A 6 3.48 6.77 4.45
CA PHE A 6 3.57 5.59 3.59
C PHE A 6 4.11 5.96 2.21
N PHE A 7 5.23 5.35 1.82
CA PHE A 7 5.83 5.46 0.49
C PHE A 7 6.12 6.91 0.04
N ALA A 8 6.48 7.78 0.99
CA ALA A 8 6.78 9.17 0.69
C ALA A 8 8.09 9.30 -0.11
N ALA A 9 8.11 10.25 -1.05
CA ALA A 9 9.32 10.60 -1.80
C ALA A 9 10.35 11.33 -0.92
N GLU A 10 9.87 12.04 0.10
CA GLU A 10 10.70 12.74 1.07
C GLU A 10 11.23 11.75 2.13
N PRO A 11 12.48 11.93 2.60
CA PRO A 11 13.01 11.10 3.69
C PRO A 11 12.14 11.25 4.94
N PRO A 12 12.01 10.17 5.74
CA PRO A 12 11.23 10.21 6.96
C PRO A 12 11.88 11.15 7.97
N LYS A 13 11.04 11.82 8.74
CA LYS A 13 11.51 12.66 9.83
C LYS A 13 11.79 11.79 11.06
N PRO A 14 12.79 12.15 11.88
CA PRO A 14 13.02 11.47 13.15
C PRO A 14 11.74 11.41 13.99
N GLY A 15 11.35 10.20 14.41
CA GLY A 15 10.14 9.97 15.20
C GLY A 15 8.83 9.90 14.40
N GLU A 16 8.86 10.01 13.07
CA GLU A 16 7.70 9.73 12.22
C GLU A 16 7.82 8.32 11.64
N PRO A 17 6.87 7.40 11.95
CA PRO A 17 6.87 6.08 11.34
C PRO A 17 6.62 6.20 9.83
N GLY A 18 7.37 5.41 9.06
CA GLY A 18 7.27 5.42 7.61
C GLY A 18 7.64 4.09 7.01
N LEU A 19 7.05 3.79 5.86
CA LEU A 19 7.24 2.53 5.15
C LEU A 19 7.77 2.82 3.73
N ARG A 20 8.82 2.12 3.30
CA ARG A 20 9.39 2.29 1.95
C ARG A 20 9.78 0.95 1.33
N ARG A 21 9.76 0.89 0.00
CA ARG A 21 10.38 -0.21 -0.73
C ARG A 21 11.90 -0.22 -0.46
N PRO A 22 12.51 -1.38 -0.17
CA PRO A 22 13.96 -1.48 0.02
C PRO A 22 14.71 -1.15 -1.27
N GLY A 23 15.96 -0.71 -1.11
CA GLY A 23 16.88 -0.45 -2.21
C GLY A 23 17.31 1.01 -2.34
N ASP A 24 18.05 1.29 -3.42
CA ASP A 24 18.60 2.62 -3.69
C ASP A 24 17.48 3.63 -4.00
N PRO A 25 17.32 4.70 -3.21
CA PRO A 25 16.28 5.72 -3.43
C PRO A 25 16.49 6.51 -4.73
N THR A 26 17.67 6.46 -5.36
CA THR A 26 17.93 7.09 -6.65
C THR A 26 17.51 6.19 -7.83
N ASN A 27 17.33 4.88 -7.60
CA ASN A 27 16.91 3.92 -8.60
C ASN A 27 15.47 4.20 -9.07
N GLN A 28 15.29 4.35 -10.39
CA GLN A 28 13.99 4.69 -10.98
C GLN A 28 12.91 3.64 -10.71
N THR A 29 13.27 2.36 -10.63
CA THR A 29 12.33 1.27 -10.32
C THR A 29 11.85 1.37 -8.88
N VAL A 30 12.75 1.68 -7.93
CA VAL A 30 12.39 1.87 -6.51
C VAL A 30 11.48 3.08 -6.35
N LYS A 31 11.77 4.19 -7.05
CA LYS A 31 10.89 5.37 -7.07
C LYS A 31 9.51 5.05 -7.61
N ALA A 32 9.44 4.45 -8.80
CA ALA A 32 8.17 4.08 -9.44
C ALA A 32 7.34 3.13 -8.57
N MET A 33 7.97 2.16 -7.90
CA MET A 33 7.27 1.25 -6.97
C MET A 33 6.69 2.00 -5.76
N ASN A 34 7.46 2.89 -5.13
CA ASN A 34 6.94 3.69 -4.01
C ASN A 34 5.79 4.59 -4.46
N GLU A 35 5.91 5.28 -5.60
CA GLU A 35 4.85 6.13 -6.15
C GLU A 35 3.58 5.33 -6.50
N GLY A 36 3.75 4.16 -7.12
CA GLY A 36 2.67 3.23 -7.44
C GLY A 36 1.95 2.74 -6.18
N LEU A 37 2.70 2.26 -5.18
CA LEU A 37 2.14 1.80 -3.90
C LEU A 37 1.41 2.90 -3.14
N ARG A 38 1.94 4.13 -3.17
CA ARG A 38 1.32 5.31 -2.55
C ARG A 38 -0.09 5.58 -3.08
N SER A 39 -0.35 5.25 -4.35
CA SER A 39 -1.65 5.48 -5.00
C SER A 39 -2.53 4.22 -4.95
N PHE A 40 -1.95 3.07 -5.25
CA PHE A 40 -2.67 1.81 -5.41
C PHE A 40 -3.22 1.27 -4.09
N ALA A 41 -2.39 1.21 -3.03
CA ALA A 41 -2.79 0.65 -1.74
C ALA A 41 -4.01 1.35 -1.11
N PRO A 42 -4.07 2.69 -0.98
CA PRO A 42 -5.27 3.35 -0.50
C PRO A 42 -6.44 3.20 -1.49
N GLY A 43 -6.17 3.22 -2.81
CA GLY A 43 -7.20 3.06 -3.85
C GLY A 43 -7.98 1.75 -3.71
N VAL A 44 -7.29 0.61 -3.62
CA VAL A 44 -7.95 -0.69 -3.47
C VAL A 44 -8.64 -0.83 -2.11
N GLN A 45 -8.07 -0.28 -1.04
CA GLN A 45 -8.70 -0.32 0.28
C GLN A 45 -10.03 0.44 0.30
N LEU A 46 -10.08 1.62 -0.33
CA LEU A 46 -11.30 2.43 -0.44
C LEU A 46 -12.33 1.78 -1.36
N ALA A 47 -11.90 1.26 -2.52
CA ALA A 47 -12.81 0.73 -3.53
C ALA A 47 -13.37 -0.65 -3.18
N ILE A 48 -12.59 -1.50 -2.52
CA ILE A 48 -12.92 -2.91 -2.29
C ILE A 48 -13.29 -3.17 -0.84
N ARG A 49 -12.36 -2.91 0.09
CA ARG A 49 -12.56 -3.28 1.50
C ARG A 49 -13.68 -2.44 2.12
N ASN A 50 -13.68 -1.13 1.91
CA ASN A 50 -14.66 -0.25 2.54
C ASN A 50 -16.08 -0.47 2.00
N THR A 51 -16.23 -0.68 0.70
CA THR A 51 -17.55 -0.98 0.09
C THR A 51 -18.09 -2.32 0.55
N SER A 52 -17.23 -3.35 0.63
CA SER A 52 -17.60 -4.67 1.17
C SER A 52 -18.05 -4.60 2.63
N ALA A 53 -17.43 -3.72 3.43
CA ALA A 53 -17.79 -3.55 4.84
C ALA A 53 -19.17 -2.90 5.07
N HIS A 54 -19.71 -2.18 4.08
CA HIS A 54 -20.96 -1.42 4.22
C HIS A 54 -22.19 -2.09 3.61
N GLY A 55 -22.07 -3.26 2.99
CA GLY A 55 -23.24 -3.91 2.38
C GLY A 55 -22.94 -5.11 1.49
N ALA A 56 -22.05 -6.02 1.90
CA ALA A 56 -21.81 -7.23 1.15
C ALA A 56 -23.02 -8.19 1.24
N GLY A 57 -23.96 -8.03 0.31
CA GLY A 57 -24.81 -9.14 -0.11
C GLY A 57 -23.95 -10.26 -0.73
N PRO A 58 -24.56 -11.42 -1.07
CA PRO A 58 -23.83 -12.51 -1.70
C PRO A 58 -23.15 -12.02 -2.98
N MET A 59 -21.85 -12.28 -3.10
CA MET A 59 -20.99 -11.91 -4.22
C MET A 59 -20.71 -13.15 -5.08
N ALA A 60 -20.62 -12.98 -6.40
CA ALA A 60 -20.21 -14.07 -7.27
C ALA A 60 -18.77 -14.47 -6.94
N ALA A 61 -18.46 -15.77 -7.03
CA ALA A 61 -17.14 -16.28 -6.69
C ALA A 61 -16.02 -15.63 -7.52
N GLN A 62 -16.31 -15.29 -8.79
CA GLN A 62 -15.36 -14.61 -9.66
C GLN A 62 -15.03 -13.19 -9.17
N ASP A 63 -16.06 -12.38 -8.85
CA ASP A 63 -15.87 -11.03 -8.34
C ASP A 63 -15.08 -11.03 -7.03
N ALA A 64 -15.38 -11.99 -6.15
CA ALA A 64 -14.67 -12.17 -4.88
C ALA A 64 -13.19 -12.51 -5.10
N LEU A 65 -12.90 -13.40 -6.06
CA LEU A 65 -11.54 -13.81 -6.39
C LEU A 65 -10.72 -12.65 -6.96
N GLU A 66 -11.32 -11.84 -7.83
CA GLU A 66 -10.66 -10.66 -8.40
C GLU A 66 -10.34 -9.62 -7.34
N GLN A 67 -11.30 -9.34 -6.45
CA GLN A 67 -11.09 -8.42 -5.32
C GLN A 67 -9.99 -8.91 -4.37
N LEU A 68 -9.99 -10.20 -4.04
CA LEU A 68 -8.92 -10.81 -3.24
C LEU A 68 -7.57 -10.76 -3.94
N GLY A 69 -7.53 -11.01 -5.25
CA GLY A 69 -6.32 -10.90 -6.05
C GLY A 69 -5.74 -9.49 -6.01
N ALA A 70 -6.59 -8.47 -6.19
CA ALA A 70 -6.17 -7.08 -6.11
C ALA A 70 -5.65 -6.68 -4.73
N LEU A 71 -6.30 -7.14 -3.65
CA LEU A 71 -5.85 -6.90 -2.26
C LEU A 71 -4.59 -7.71 -1.87
N SER A 72 -4.33 -8.83 -2.54
CA SER A 72 -3.17 -9.68 -2.22
C SER A 72 -1.83 -9.04 -2.61
N LEU A 73 -1.81 -8.25 -3.69
CA LEU A 73 -0.60 -7.56 -4.16
C LEU A 73 -0.06 -6.51 -3.17
N PRO A 74 -0.84 -5.52 -2.71
CA PRO A 74 -0.32 -4.54 -1.76
C PRO A 74 0.04 -5.19 -0.42
N ALA A 75 -0.68 -6.22 0.03
CA ALA A 75 -0.31 -6.97 1.23
C ALA A 75 1.10 -7.54 1.10
N ARG A 76 1.36 -8.29 0.01
CA ARG A 76 2.69 -8.84 -0.27
C ARG A 76 3.77 -7.77 -0.41
N TRP A 77 3.47 -6.66 -1.10
CA TRP A 77 4.46 -5.61 -1.31
C TRP A 77 4.78 -4.80 -0.05
N ILE A 78 3.82 -4.65 0.86
CA ILE A 78 4.01 -4.04 2.18
C ILE A 78 4.89 -4.93 3.06
N ASP A 79 4.71 -6.25 3.04
CA ASP A 79 5.53 -7.18 3.81
C ASP A 79 7.01 -7.14 3.39
N ASP A 80 7.28 -6.85 2.13
CA ASP A 80 8.63 -6.65 1.60
C ASP A 80 9.22 -5.27 1.94
N CYS A 81 8.47 -4.37 2.58
CA CYS A 81 8.96 -3.03 2.89
C CYS A 81 9.70 -2.97 4.21
N GLU A 82 10.54 -1.93 4.33
CA GLU A 82 11.33 -1.67 5.53
C GLU A 82 10.84 -0.38 6.20
N ASP A 83 11.13 -0.29 7.51
CA ASP A 83 10.98 0.96 8.25
C ASP A 83 11.84 2.02 7.57
N ALA A 84 11.19 3.08 7.11
CA ALA A 84 11.88 4.15 6.41
C ALA A 84 12.83 4.91 7.36
N ALA A 85 12.51 4.93 8.66
CA ALA A 85 13.27 5.63 9.70
C ALA A 85 14.41 4.78 10.31
N ALA A 86 14.56 3.51 9.88
CA ALA A 86 15.68 2.64 10.21
C ALA A 86 16.85 2.85 9.24
#